data_AF-A0A318EAI6-F1
#
_entry.id   AF-A0A318EAI6-F1
#
_cell.length_a   1.000
_cell.length_b   1.000
_cell.length_c   1.000
_cell.angle_alpha   90.00
_cell.angle_beta   90.00
_cell.angle_gamma   90.00
#
_symmetry.space_group_name_H-M   'P 1'
#
loop_
_entity.id
_entity.type
_entity.pdbx_description
1 polymer ?
#
loop_
_entity_poly.entity_id
_entity_poly.type
_entity_poly.pdbx_seq_one_letter_code
_entity_poly.pdbx_strand_id
1 'polypeptide(L)'
;MKSGVLLLPLALIVAVFVSALAVVRTKHENRALVAEIENLRQEHERLEMEWAQLQLEEATLAHNNRVDKIAREQLGMTEPRDYVIVGSGP
;
A
#
# COMPACT_ATOMS: atom_id res chain seq x y z
N MET A 1 -13.62 24.59 59.77
CA MET A 1 -14.33 23.82 58.72
C MET A 1 -14.10 24.34 57.29
N LYS A 2 -13.50 25.52 57.06
CA LYS A 2 -13.31 26.10 55.70
C LYS A 2 -12.10 25.53 54.95
N SER A 3 -11.04 25.11 55.64
CA SER A 3 -9.80 24.63 55.02
C SER A 3 -9.98 23.30 54.26
N GLY A 4 -10.91 22.44 54.70
CA GLY A 4 -11.24 21.19 53.99
C GLY A 4 -11.94 21.40 52.66
N VAL A 5 -12.74 22.47 52.53
CA VAL A 5 -13.49 22.78 51.30
C VAL A 5 -12.58 23.34 50.21
N LEU A 6 -11.46 23.98 50.56
CA LEU A 6 -10.48 24.51 49.60
C LEU A 6 -9.48 23.46 49.09
N LEU A 7 -9.31 22.34 49.80
CA LEU A 7 -8.44 21.25 49.38
C LEU A 7 -9.00 20.47 48.19
N LEU A 8 -10.32 20.27 48.13
CA LEU A 8 -10.99 19.58 47.03
C LEU A 8 -10.77 20.25 45.66
N PRO A 9 -11.05 21.56 45.47
CA PRO A 9 -10.81 22.21 44.18
C PRO A 9 -9.32 22.26 43.84
N LEU A 10 -8.43 22.41 44.82
CA LEU A 10 -6.98 22.39 44.58
C LEU A 10 -6.52 21.02 44.07
N ALA A 11 -7.02 19.93 44.67
CA ALA A 11 -6.73 18.57 44.21
C ALA A 11 -7.25 18.31 42.80
N LEU A 12 -8.45 18.82 42.46
CA LEU A 12 -9.00 18.72 41.11
C LEU A 12 -8.17 19.48 40.08
N ILE A 13 -7.69 20.68 40.41
CA ILE A 13 -6.78 21.46 39.55
C ILE A 13 -5.51 20.64 39.28
N VAL A 14 -4.88 20.11 40.32
CA VAL A 14 -3.68 19.27 40.18
C VAL A 14 -3.97 18.04 39.33
N ALA A 15 -5.10 17.36 39.54
CA ALA A 15 -5.48 16.20 38.74
C ALA A 15 -5.65 16.53 37.25
N VAL A 16 -6.26 17.68 36.92
CA VAL A 16 -6.39 18.15 35.54
C VAL A 16 -5.02 18.46 34.92
N PHE A 17 -4.12 19.13 35.65
CA PHE A 17 -2.76 19.40 35.17
C PHE A 17 -1.98 18.11 34.92
N VAL A 18 -2.04 17.14 35.84
CA VAL A 18 -1.40 15.83 35.67
C VAL A 18 -1.97 15.10 34.45
N SER A 19 -3.29 15.12 34.27
CA SER A 19 -3.94 14.54 33.08
C SER A 19 -3.47 15.21 31.79
N ALA A 20 -3.43 16.54 31.76
CA ALA A 20 -2.97 17.29 30.59
C ALA A 20 -1.51 16.94 30.23
N LEU A 21 -0.62 16.88 31.22
CA LEU A 21 0.78 16.48 31.00
C LEU A 21 0.90 15.02 30.53
N ALA A 22 0.11 14.11 31.10
CA ALA A 22 0.08 12.71 30.68
C ALA A 22 -0.35 12.59 29.21
N VAL A 23 -1.39 13.31 28.78
CA VAL A 23 -1.86 13.32 27.39
C VAL A 23 -0.81 13.91 26.44
N VAL A 24 -0.12 14.97 26.83
CA VAL A 24 0.95 15.55 26.00
C VAL A 24 2.09 14.55 25.82
N ARG A 25 2.48 13.86 26.91
CA ARG A 25 3.52 12.83 26.85
C ARG A 25 3.14 11.68 25.92
N THR A 26 1.95 11.11 26.10
CA THR A 26 1.48 9.99 25.26
C THR A 26 1.37 10.42 23.80
N LYS A 27 0.93 11.65 23.52
CA LYS A 27 0.88 12.18 22.16
C LYS A 27 2.26 12.37 21.53
N HIS A 28 3.26 12.76 22.32
CA HIS A 28 4.63 12.90 21.82
C HIS A 28 5.24 11.54 21.46
N GLU A 29 5.12 10.54 22.35
CA GLU A 29 5.58 9.17 22.09
C GLU A 29 4.82 8.54 20.90
N ASN A 30 3.51 8.80 20.79
CA ASN A 30 2.70 8.29 19.69
C ASN A 30 3.12 8.85 18.32
N ARG A 31 3.55 10.11 18.24
CA ARG A 31 4.02 10.71 16.96
C ARG A 31 5.23 9.97 16.39
N ALA A 32 6.17 9.54 17.23
CA ALA A 32 7.35 8.81 16.78
C ALA A 32 6.97 7.42 16.24
N LEU A 33 6.13 6.69 16.97
CA LEU A 33 5.66 5.37 16.56
C LEU A 33 4.83 5.42 15.26
N VAL A 34 3.97 6.44 15.11
CA VAL A 34 3.18 6.62 13.90
C VAL A 34 4.07 6.93 12.69
N ALA A 35 5.13 7.72 12.87
CA ALA A 35 6.07 8.00 11.79
C ALA A 35 6.81 6.74 11.32
N GLU A 36 7.17 5.84 12.23
CA GLU A 36 7.80 4.57 11.89
C GLU A 36 6.85 3.64 11.12
N ILE A 37 5.60 3.54 11.56
CA ILE A 37 4.56 2.78 10.84
C ILE A 37 4.37 3.32 9.42
N GLU A 38 4.29 4.64 9.27
CA GLU A 38 4.12 5.29 7.98
C GLU A 38 5.29 4.99 7.04
N ASN A 39 6.52 4.99 7.55
CA ASN A 39 7.70 4.65 6.75
C ASN A 39 7.67 3.18 6.27
N LEU A 40 7.36 2.24 7.16
CA LEU A 40 7.24 0.83 6.78
C LEU A 40 6.12 0.61 5.75
N ARG A 41 5.01 1.34 5.89
CA ARG A 41 3.89 1.28 4.95
C ARG A 41 4.28 1.78 3.56
N GLN A 42 5.01 2.88 3.48
CA GLN A 42 5.50 3.41 2.19
C GLN A 42 6.41 2.42 1.48
N GLU A 43 7.29 1.74 2.22
CA GLU A 43 8.15 0.70 1.63
C GLU A 43 7.32 -0.49 1.14
N HIS A 44 6.33 -0.94 1.92
CA HIS A 44 5.43 -2.01 1.51
C HIS A 44 4.67 -1.65 0.22
N GLU A 45 4.07 -0.46 0.16
CA GLU A 45 3.33 0.03 -1.02
C GLU A 45 4.24 0.10 -2.25
N ARG A 46 5.51 0.50 -2.07
CA ARG A 46 6.50 0.48 -3.15
C ARG A 46 6.76 -0.93 -3.66
N LEU A 47 7.01 -1.90 -2.77
CA LEU A 47 7.26 -3.29 -3.17
C LEU A 47 6.03 -3.90 -3.86
N GLU A 48 4.82 -3.60 -3.40
CA GLU A 48 3.59 -4.07 -4.06
C GLU A 48 3.46 -3.53 -5.48
N MET A 49 3.79 -2.25 -5.71
CA MET A 49 3.80 -1.68 -7.06
C MET A 49 4.84 -2.34 -7.95
N GLU A 50 6.07 -2.53 -7.45
CA GLU A 50 7.13 -3.22 -8.19
C GLU A 50 6.71 -4.66 -8.54
N TRP A 51 6.10 -5.37 -7.60
CA TRP A 51 5.58 -6.72 -7.83
C TRP A 51 4.44 -6.76 -8.85
N ALA A 52 3.50 -5.82 -8.79
CA ALA A 52 2.43 -5.69 -9.77
C ALA A 52 2.99 -5.42 -11.18
N GLN A 53 4.01 -4.57 -11.30
CA GLN A 53 4.68 -4.32 -12.57
C GLN A 53 5.34 -5.60 -13.10
N LEU A 54 6.09 -6.32 -12.26
CA LEU A 54 6.75 -7.57 -12.67
C LEU A 54 5.74 -8.62 -13.16
N GLN A 55 4.57 -8.72 -12.53
CA GLN A 55 3.52 -9.62 -13.01
C GLN A 55 2.97 -9.22 -14.39
N LEU A 56 2.85 -7.91 -14.68
CA LEU A 56 2.43 -7.45 -16.00
C LEU A 56 3.48 -7.75 -17.07
N GLU A 57 4.77 -7.61 -16.72
CA GLU A 57 5.90 -7.99 -17.58
C GLU A 57 5.89 -9.51 -17.86
N GLU A 58 5.71 -10.33 -16.82
CA GLU A 58 5.64 -11.79 -16.95
C GLU A 58 4.42 -12.23 -17.76
N ALA A 59 3.23 -11.66 -17.51
CA ALA A 59 2.03 -11.97 -18.28
C ALA A 59 2.24 -11.68 -19.78
N THR A 60 2.90 -10.58 -20.11
CA THR A 60 3.22 -10.20 -21.50
C THR A 60 4.20 -11.18 -22.15
N LEU A 61 5.22 -11.62 -21.41
CA LEU A 61 6.23 -12.56 -21.87
C LEU A 61 5.69 -14.00 -21.97
N ALA A 62 4.85 -14.44 -21.03
CA ALA A 62 4.30 -15.79 -20.98
C ALA A 62 3.24 -16.03 -22.07
N HIS A 63 2.40 -15.04 -22.37
CA HIS A 63 1.36 -15.16 -23.39
C HIS A 63 1.94 -15.14 -24.81
N ASN A 64 2.91 -14.26 -25.10
CA ASN A 64 3.49 -14.16 -26.44
C ASN A 64 4.55 -15.23 -26.71
N ASN A 65 5.49 -15.49 -25.80
CA ASN A 65 6.59 -16.42 -26.11
C ASN A 65 6.11 -17.87 -26.24
N ARG A 66 5.13 -18.31 -25.44
CA ARG A 66 4.67 -19.70 -25.52
C ARG A 66 3.83 -19.95 -26.76
N VAL A 67 2.97 -19.01 -27.13
CA VAL A 67 2.13 -19.12 -28.32
C VAL A 67 2.96 -19.00 -29.59
N ASP A 68 3.87 -18.02 -29.68
CA ASP A 68 4.69 -17.81 -30.88
C ASP A 68 5.66 -18.96 -31.12
N LYS A 69 6.25 -19.52 -30.04
CA LYS A 69 7.12 -20.69 -30.15
C LYS A 69 6.37 -21.95 -30.60
N ILE A 70 5.18 -22.21 -30.07
CA ILE A 70 4.34 -23.33 -30.52
C ILE A 70 3.89 -23.11 -31.98
N ALA A 71 3.49 -21.90 -32.34
CA ALA A 71 3.08 -21.55 -33.71
C ALA A 71 4.21 -21.75 -34.73
N ARG A 72 5.43 -21.30 -34.42
CA ARG A 72 6.58 -21.41 -35.33
C ARG A 72 7.19 -22.81 -35.35
N GLU A 73 7.42 -23.42 -34.18
CA GLU A 73 8.15 -24.68 -34.08
C GLU A 73 7.28 -25.92 -34.28
N GLN A 74 6.05 -25.94 -33.75
CA GLN A 74 5.17 -27.11 -33.87
C GLN A 74 4.20 -27.01 -35.05
N LEU A 75 3.74 -25.81 -35.37
CA LEU A 75 2.77 -25.58 -36.45
C LEU A 75 3.42 -25.05 -37.73
N GLY A 76 4.73 -24.75 -37.73
CA GLY A 76 5.46 -24.28 -38.91
C GLY A 76 4.96 -22.94 -39.46
N MET A 77 4.28 -22.13 -38.65
CA MET A 77 3.67 -20.88 -39.09
C MET A 77 4.74 -19.85 -39.46
N THR A 78 4.61 -19.30 -40.67
CA THR A 78 5.46 -18.21 -41.19
C THR A 78 4.59 -16.95 -41.30
N GLU A 79 5.18 -15.79 -41.04
CA GLU A 79 4.47 -14.51 -41.13
C GLU A 79 3.95 -14.28 -42.57
N PRO A 80 2.62 -14.16 -42.77
CA PRO A 80 2.05 -13.98 -44.11
C PRO A 80 2.45 -12.62 -44.68
N ARG A 81 2.88 -12.58 -45.94
CA ARG A 81 3.30 -11.33 -46.62
C ARG A 81 2.13 -10.46 -47.09
N ASP A 82 0.92 -11.01 -47.13
CA ASP A 82 -0.29 -10.32 -47.54
C ASP A 82 -1.44 -10.69 -46.59
N TYR A 83 -2.14 -9.67 -46.10
CA TYR A 83 -3.27 -9.82 -45.20
C TYR A 83 -4.58 -9.73 -45.99
N VAL A 84 -5.25 -10.87 -46.17
CA VAL A 84 -6.62 -10.91 -46.71
C VAL A 84 -7.58 -10.91 -45.53
N ILE A 85 -8.23 -9.77 -45.31
CA ILE A 85 -9.36 -9.67 -44.38
C ILE A 85 -10.54 -10.38 -45.03
N VAL A 86 -10.86 -11.59 -44.56
CA VAL A 86 -12.12 -12.25 -44.93
C VAL A 86 -13.22 -11.54 -44.17
N GLY A 87 -13.85 -10.56 -44.84
CA GLY A 87 -15.09 -9.97 -44.36
C GLY A 87 -16.14 -11.06 -44.26
N SER A 88 -16.54 -11.39 -43.03
CA SER A 88 -17.71 -12.22 -42.80
C SER A 88 -18.93 -11.46 -43.32
N GLY A 89 -19.56 -12.00 -44.36
CA GLY A 89 -20.91 -11.61 -44.73
C GLY A 89 -21.57 -12.65 -45.61
N PRO A 90 -22.91 -12.68 -45.66
CA PRO A 90 -23.90 -12.21 -44.68
C PRO A 90 -24.27 -13.27 -43.63
#